data_AF-A0A1B9L8R2-F1
#
_entry.id   AF-A0A1B9L8R2-F1
#
_cell.length_a   1.000
_cell.length_b   1.000
_cell.length_c   1.000
_cell.angle_alpha   90.00
_cell.angle_beta   90.00
_cell.angle_gamma   90.00
#
_symmetry.space_group_name_H-M   'P 1'
#
loop_
_entity.id
_entity.type
_entity.pdbx_description
1 polymer ?
#
loop_
_entity_poly.entity_id
_entity_poly.type
_entity_poly.pdbx_seq_one_letter_code
_entity_poly.pdbx_strand_id
1 'polypeptide(L)'
;MTYTNEEYAEMAIKANKDGKSLKIIDGELKIVESEPIALSDEQIISQNQVMKNSLLNEANEKIAILQDIIDLDMQESNEEEQLKQWKKYRILVTRADTSDINVVFPSKPE
;
A
#
# COMPACT_ATOMS: atom_id res chain seq x y z
N MET A 1 -27.24 1.88 32.58
CA MET A 1 -27.15 0.44 32.32
C MET A 1 -25.96 -0.09 33.09
N THR A 2 -26.16 -1.03 34.02
CA THR A 2 -25.10 -1.63 34.82
C THR A 2 -25.06 -3.11 34.51
N TYR A 3 -24.13 -3.53 33.67
CA TYR A 3 -23.74 -4.93 33.58
C TYR A 3 -22.78 -5.24 34.72
N THR A 4 -22.89 -6.44 35.28
CA THR A 4 -21.95 -6.90 36.30
C THR A 4 -20.61 -7.28 35.67
N ASN A 5 -19.57 -7.35 36.49
CA ASN A 5 -18.26 -7.81 36.04
C ASN A 5 -18.30 -9.27 35.54
N GLU A 6 -19.20 -10.09 36.10
CA GLU A 6 -19.39 -11.50 35.70
C GLU A 6 -20.05 -11.58 34.32
N GLU A 7 -21.13 -10.83 34.09
CA GLU A 7 -21.80 -10.74 32.78
C GLU A 7 -20.84 -10.23 31.69
N TYR A 8 -20.04 -9.21 31.99
CA TYR A 8 -19.01 -8.73 31.07
C TYR A 8 -17.98 -9.82 30.73
N ALA A 9 -17.49 -10.54 31.75
CA ALA A 9 -16.50 -11.60 31.57
C ALA A 9 -17.03 -12.76 30.71
N GLU A 10 -18.25 -13.23 30.96
CA GLU A 10 -18.89 -14.28 30.16
C GLU A 10 -19.08 -13.87 28.70
N MET A 11 -19.57 -12.65 28.46
CA MET A 11 -19.76 -12.12 27.11
C MET A 11 -18.42 -11.92 26.38
N ALA A 12 -17.37 -11.47 27.08
CA ALA A 12 -16.04 -11.31 26.51
C ALA A 12 -15.41 -12.66 26.13
N ILE A 13 -15.54 -13.68 26.98
CA ILE A 13 -15.07 -15.04 26.67
C ILE A 13 -15.80 -15.59 25.44
N LYS A 14 -17.13 -15.41 25.39
CA LYS A 14 -17.93 -15.83 24.24
C LYS A 14 -17.55 -15.10 22.95
N ALA A 15 -17.40 -13.78 23.01
CA ALA A 15 -16.97 -12.98 21.87
C ALA A 15 -15.61 -13.45 21.34
N ASN A 16 -14.62 -13.61 22.22
CA ASN A 16 -13.28 -14.08 21.84
C ASN A 16 -13.30 -15.49 21.24
N LYS A 17 -14.09 -16.41 21.81
CA LYS A 17 -14.25 -17.77 21.28
C LYS A 17 -14.84 -17.77 19.87
N ASP A 18 -15.77 -16.86 19.61
CA ASP A 18 -16.45 -16.73 18.33
C ASP A 18 -15.67 -15.84 17.33
N GLY A 19 -14.49 -15.32 17.70
CA GLY A 19 -13.70 -14.41 16.85
C GLY A 19 -14.33 -13.02 16.69
N LYS A 20 -15.18 -12.63 17.63
CA LYS A 20 -16.00 -11.41 17.62
C LYS A 20 -15.48 -10.41 18.65
N SER A 21 -15.96 -9.18 18.56
CA SER A 21 -15.64 -8.11 19.51
C SER A 21 -16.84 -7.77 20.38
N LEU A 22 -16.59 -7.27 21.60
CA LEU A 22 -17.63 -6.79 22.50
C LEU A 22 -17.67 -5.26 22.43
N LYS A 23 -18.79 -4.66 22.03
CA LYS A 23 -18.99 -3.19 21.97
C LYS A 23 -20.22 -2.78 22.79
N ILE A 24 -20.23 -1.55 23.30
CA ILE A 24 -21.41 -0.95 23.92
C ILE A 24 -22.17 -0.16 22.85
N ILE A 25 -23.43 -0.51 22.61
CA ILE A 25 -24.31 0.14 21.63
C ILE A 25 -25.62 0.49 22.34
N ASP A 26 -26.00 1.77 22.33
CA ASP A 26 -27.17 2.30 23.04
C ASP A 26 -27.19 1.96 24.55
N GLY A 27 -26.01 1.84 25.16
CA GLY A 27 -25.84 1.50 26.58
C GLY A 27 -25.85 0.00 26.90
N GLU A 28 -26.06 -0.87 25.89
CA GLU A 28 -26.06 -2.32 26.04
C GLU A 28 -24.77 -2.95 25.55
N LEU A 29 -24.25 -3.95 26.26
CA LEU A 29 -23.18 -4.81 25.76
C LEU A 29 -23.71 -5.69 24.63
N LYS A 30 -23.10 -5.60 23.45
CA LYS A 30 -23.43 -6.43 22.30
C LYS A 30 -22.16 -7.06 21.73
N ILE A 31 -22.25 -8.36 21.45
CA ILE A 31 -21.23 -9.06 20.67
C ILE A 31 -21.46 -8.68 19.21
N VAL A 32 -20.44 -8.08 18.60
CA VAL A 32 -20.48 -7.66 17.19
C VAL A 32 -19.39 -8.38 16.43
N GLU A 33 -19.60 -8.61 15.13
CA GLU A 33 -18.55 -9.12 14.27
C GLU A 33 -17.29 -8.26 14.42
N SER A 34 -16.14 -8.92 14.57
CA SER A 34 -14.88 -8.20 14.56
C SER A 34 -14.71 -7.62 13.16
N GLU A 35 -14.46 -6.32 13.05
CA GLU A 35 -14.14 -5.72 11.76
C GLU A 35 -12.87 -6.41 11.24
N PRO A 36 -12.83 -6.81 9.96
CA PRO A 36 -11.63 -7.41 9.38
C PRO A 36 -10.48 -6.42 9.54
N ILE A 37 -9.32 -6.91 9.96
CA ILE A 37 -8.08 -6.13 9.96
C ILE A 37 -7.63 -6.00 8.51
N ALA A 38 -8.30 -5.11 7.78
CA ALA A 38 -8.00 -4.75 6.41
C ALA A 38 -7.87 -3.23 6.35
N LEU A 39 -6.96 -2.77 5.51
CA LEU A 39 -6.85 -1.34 5.22
C LEU A 39 -8.16 -0.87 4.60
N SER A 40 -8.62 0.33 4.97
CA SER A 40 -9.71 0.97 4.23
C SER A 40 -9.25 1.32 2.82
N ASP A 41 -10.19 1.48 1.89
CA ASP A 41 -9.90 1.91 0.52
C ASP A 41 -9.09 3.21 0.49
N GLU A 42 -9.40 4.15 1.39
CA GLU A 42 -8.64 5.41 1.52
C GLU A 42 -7.19 5.17 1.94
N GLN A 43 -6.94 4.25 2.88
CA GLN A 43 -5.59 3.88 3.29
C GLN A 43 -4.82 3.17 2.17
N ILE A 44 -5.50 2.32 1.39
CA ILE A 44 -4.90 1.64 0.23
C ILE A 44 -4.53 2.67 -0.85
N ILE A 45 -5.45 3.59 -1.17
CA ILE A 45 -5.21 4.67 -2.14
C ILE A 45 -4.02 5.54 -1.69
N SER A 46 -3.94 5.89 -0.41
CA SER A 46 -2.81 6.65 0.15
C SER A 46 -1.49 5.89 -0.02
N GLN A 47 -1.46 4.57 0.25
CA GLN A 47 -0.29 3.74 0.03
C GLN A 47 0.10 3.64 -1.44
N ASN A 48 -0.88 3.53 -2.35
CA ASN A 48 -0.64 3.49 -3.79
C ASN A 48 0.03 4.79 -4.27
N GLN A 49 -0.39 5.96 -3.74
CA GLN A 49 0.24 7.25 -4.05
C GLN A 49 1.68 7.33 -3.54
N VAL A 50 1.93 6.87 -2.30
CA VAL A 50 3.28 6.81 -1.73
C VAL A 50 4.19 5.90 -2.57
N MET A 51 3.69 4.71 -2.93
CA MET A 51 4.41 3.75 -3.76
C MET A 51 4.74 4.33 -5.14
N LYS A 52 3.77 4.97 -5.81
CA LYS A 52 3.99 5.67 -7.08
C LYS A 52 5.13 6.68 -7.00
N ASN A 53 5.14 7.52 -5.95
CA ASN A 53 6.20 8.51 -5.77
C ASN A 53 7.57 7.85 -5.54
N SER A 54 7.63 6.79 -4.75
CA SER A 54 8.87 6.04 -4.54
C SER A 54 9.42 5.44 -5.84
N LEU A 55 8.57 4.82 -6.65
CA LEU A 55 8.95 4.24 -7.94
C LEU A 55 9.40 5.30 -8.95
N LEU A 56 8.78 6.49 -8.94
CA LEU A 56 9.20 7.62 -9.78
C LEU A 56 10.57 8.17 -9.36
N ASN A 57 10.82 8.28 -8.06
CA ASN A 57 12.11 8.74 -7.54
C ASN A 57 13.23 7.77 -7.94
N GLU A 58 13.03 6.46 -7.73
CA GLU A 58 13.98 5.43 -8.15
C GLU A 58 14.25 5.49 -9.66
N ALA A 59 13.20 5.60 -10.47
CA ALA A 59 13.37 5.73 -11.92
C ALA A 59 14.15 6.99 -12.30
N ASN A 60 13.92 8.12 -11.63
CA ASN A 60 14.65 9.36 -11.87
C ASN A 60 16.14 9.23 -11.51
N GLU A 61 16.47 8.59 -10.39
CA GLU A 61 17.86 8.34 -9.98
C GLU A 61 18.60 7.46 -10.99
N LYS A 62 17.97 6.36 -11.43
CA LYS A 62 18.54 5.48 -12.46
C LYS A 62 18.74 6.20 -13.79
N ILE A 63 17.75 6.98 -14.21
CA ILE A 63 17.83 7.80 -15.43
C ILE A 63 18.97 8.80 -15.33
N ALA A 64 19.13 9.50 -14.20
CA ALA A 64 20.19 10.49 -14.02
C ALA A 64 21.58 9.86 -14.20
N ILE A 65 21.85 8.74 -13.53
CA ILE A 65 23.14 8.03 -13.64
C ILE A 65 23.39 7.58 -15.08
N LEU A 66 22.40 6.98 -15.74
CA LEU A 66 22.54 6.53 -17.13
C LEU A 66 22.75 7.69 -18.11
N GLN A 67 22.13 8.84 -17.85
CA GLN A 67 22.38 10.05 -18.63
C GLN A 67 23.78 10.57 -18.40
N ASP A 68 24.26 10.65 -17.16
CA ASP A 68 25.62 11.09 -16.86
C ASP A 68 26.66 10.21 -17.56
N ILE A 69 26.46 8.88 -17.58
CA ILE A 69 27.33 7.95 -18.31
C ILE A 69 27.38 8.28 -19.81
N ILE A 70 26.22 8.54 -20.42
CA ILE A 70 26.13 8.85 -21.86
C ILE A 70 26.71 10.23 -22.17
N ASP A 71 26.40 11.24 -21.34
CA ASP A 71 26.82 12.62 -21.53
C ASP A 71 28.34 12.80 -21.34
N LEU A 72 28.97 11.91 -20.57
CA LEU A 72 30.41 11.86 -20.36
C LEU A 72 31.15 10.91 -21.32
N ASP A 73 30.45 10.31 -22.29
CA ASP A 73 30.99 9.30 -23.21
C ASP A 73 31.65 8.11 -22.47
N MET A 74 31.09 7.72 -21.31
CA MET A 74 31.58 6.65 -20.42
C MET A 74 30.81 5.33 -20.56
N GLN A 75 30.03 5.14 -21.63
CA GLN A 75 29.29 3.90 -21.87
C GLN A 75 30.23 2.69 -21.97
N GLU A 76 29.94 1.61 -21.24
CA GLU A 76 30.69 0.34 -21.32
C GLU A 76 29.86 -0.79 -21.96
N SER A 77 28.53 -0.66 -21.95
CA SER A 77 27.62 -1.72 -22.37
C SER A 77 26.39 -1.17 -23.11
N ASN A 78 25.19 -1.46 -22.61
CA ASN A 78 23.90 -1.14 -23.21
C ASN A 78 23.17 -0.01 -22.47
N GLU A 79 23.89 0.95 -21.90
CA GLU A 79 23.32 2.02 -21.06
C GLU A 79 22.29 2.87 -21.83
N GLU A 80 22.44 3.05 -23.14
CA GLU A 80 21.43 3.73 -23.96
C GLU A 80 20.09 2.98 -24.02
N GLU A 81 20.14 1.65 -24.08
CA GLU A 81 18.94 0.81 -24.10
C GLU A 81 18.30 0.78 -22.71
N GLN A 82 19.10 0.62 -21.66
CA GLN A 82 18.63 0.74 -20.28
C GLN A 82 17.97 2.10 -20.04
N LEU A 83 18.56 3.19 -20.53
CA LEU A 83 18.00 4.54 -20.40
C LEU A 83 16.61 4.65 -21.05
N LYS A 84 16.43 4.06 -22.24
CA LYS A 84 15.12 4.03 -22.92
C LYS A 84 14.11 3.22 -22.11
N GLN A 85 14.51 2.08 -21.58
CA GLN A 85 13.64 1.22 -20.77
C GLN A 85 13.21 1.90 -19.47
N TRP A 86 14.13 2.52 -18.73
CA TRP A 86 13.82 3.29 -17.53
C TRP A 86 12.94 4.51 -17.82
N LYS A 87 13.17 5.24 -18.92
CA LYS A 87 12.28 6.34 -19.35
C LYS A 87 10.87 5.85 -19.67
N LYS A 88 10.73 4.71 -20.36
CA LYS A 88 9.43 4.08 -20.63
C LYS A 88 8.74 3.65 -19.34
N TYR A 89 9.47 2.99 -18.45
CA TYR A 89 8.99 2.58 -17.13
C TYR A 89 8.46 3.78 -16.33
N ARG A 90 9.24 4.87 -16.24
CA ARG A 90 8.80 6.11 -15.55
C ARG A 90 7.47 6.62 -16.09
N ILE A 91 7.30 6.67 -17.42
CA ILE A 91 6.05 7.09 -18.06
C ILE A 91 4.88 6.16 -17.69
N LEU A 92 5.11 4.85 -17.68
CA LEU A 92 4.10 3.87 -17.29
C LEU A 92 3.69 4.05 -15.82
N VAL A 93 4.64 4.25 -14.91
CA VAL A 93 4.37 4.54 -13.49
C VAL A 93 3.58 5.85 -13.35
N THR A 94 3.95 6.90 -14.08
CA THR A 94 3.21 8.18 -14.07
C THR A 94 1.73 7.99 -14.46
N ARG A 95 1.45 7.07 -15.39
CA ARG A 95 0.09 6.79 -15.89
C ARG A 95 -0.72 5.85 -14.99
N ALA A 96 -0.10 5.17 -14.03
CA ALA A 96 -0.81 4.31 -13.09
C ALA A 96 -1.85 5.12 -12.30
N ASP A 97 -3.09 4.65 -12.28
CA ASP A 97 -4.20 5.27 -11.56
C ASP A 97 -4.20 4.80 -10.11
N THR A 98 -3.69 5.64 -9.21
CA THR A 98 -3.59 5.34 -7.78
C THR A 98 -4.90 5.48 -7.03
N SER A 99 -5.98 5.93 -7.68
CA SER A 99 -7.32 5.92 -7.10
C SER A 99 -7.97 4.54 -7.17
N ASP A 100 -7.46 3.65 -8.02
CA ASP A 100 -7.82 2.23 -8.02
C ASP A 100 -7.08 1.49 -6.91
N ILE A 101 -7.83 0.88 -6.00
CA ILE A 101 -7.28 0.04 -4.92
C ILE A 101 -6.57 -1.21 -5.47
N ASN A 102 -6.87 -1.61 -6.70
CA ASN A 102 -6.27 -2.76 -7.39
C ASN A 102 -5.19 -2.36 -8.40
N VAL A 103 -4.69 -1.11 -8.34
CA VAL A 103 -3.68 -0.64 -9.28
C VAL A 103 -2.48 -1.58 -9.34
N VAL A 104 -2.09 -1.94 -10.56
CA VAL A 104 -0.92 -2.76 -10.82
C VAL A 104 0.18 -1.86 -11.38
N PHE A 105 1.29 -1.77 -10.65
CA PHE A 105 2.47 -1.05 -11.13
C PHE A 105 3.23 -1.88 -12.18
N PRO A 106 3.82 -1.23 -13.20
CA PRO A 106 4.65 -1.92 -14.17
C PRO A 106 5.86 -2.58 -13.49
N SER A 107 6.36 -3.66 -14.08
CA SER A 107 7.62 -4.27 -13.64
C SER A 107 8.80 -3.35 -13.96
N LYS A 108 9.77 -3.31 -13.05
CA LYS A 108 11.01 -2.57 -13.25
C LYS A 108 11.82 -3.20 -14.40
N PRO A 109 12.48 -2.39 -15.23
CA PRO A 109 13.44 -2.90 -16.21
C PRO A 109 14.71 -3.39 -15.50
N GLU A 110 15.50 -4.21 -16.21
CA GLU A 110 16.81 -4.69 -15.76
C GLU A 110 17.91 -3.63 -15.93
#